data_AF-A0A7Y3L409-F1
#
_entry.id   AF-A0A7Y3L409-F1
#
_cell.length_a   1.000
_cell.length_b   1.000
_cell.length_c   1.000
_cell.angle_alpha   90.00
_cell.angle_beta   90.00
_cell.angle_gamma   90.00
#
_symmetry.space_group_name_H-M   'P 1'
#
loop_
_entity.id
_entity.type
_entity.pdbx_description
1 polymer ?
#
loop_
_entity_poly.entity_id
_entity_poly.type
_entity_poly.pdbx_seq_one_letter_code
_entity_poly.pdbx_strand_id
1 'polypeptide(L)'
;VVASARRRGSLDSAIRHERHNPVLELIRRTRVRAVVFNGRKAADVYRRGVGVYPPGVSFTTLPSSSPAHASITRSRKAAAWRRIAASLERR
;
A
#
# COMPACT_ATOMS: atom_id res chain seq x y z
N VAL A 1 5.93 0.97 -2.08
CA VAL A 1 5.43 1.38 -3.42
C VAL A 1 6.44 2.31 -4.08
N VAL A 2 6.77 3.46 -3.49
CA VAL A 2 7.98 4.22 -3.86
C VAL A 2 9.23 3.40 -3.49
N ALA A 3 10.18 3.27 -4.41
CA ALA A 3 11.48 2.62 -4.19
C ALA A 3 12.49 3.62 -3.64
N SER A 4 12.56 4.80 -4.26
CA SER A 4 13.41 5.90 -3.81
C SER A 4 12.77 7.24 -4.15
N ALA A 5 13.09 8.25 -3.35
CA ALA A 5 12.71 9.63 -3.62
C ALA A 5 13.62 10.58 -2.84
N ARG A 6 13.69 11.85 -3.27
CA ARG A 6 14.32 12.90 -2.49
C ARG A 6 13.26 13.62 -1.67
N ARG A 7 13.48 13.74 -0.35
CA ARG A 7 12.61 14.50 0.54
C ARG A 7 13.44 15.43 1.40
N ARG A 8 13.14 16.73 1.38
CA ARG A 8 13.69 17.71 2.32
C ARG A 8 12.72 17.84 3.50
N GLY A 9 13.19 17.59 4.72
CA GLY A 9 12.32 17.53 5.91
C GLY A 9 11.46 16.27 5.98
N SER A 10 10.44 16.27 6.86
CA SER A 10 9.59 15.11 7.13
C SER A 10 8.28 15.07 6.34
N LEU A 11 7.89 16.19 5.70
CA LEU A 11 6.59 16.31 5.03
C LEU A 11 6.56 15.57 3.68
N ASP A 12 5.49 14.80 3.46
CA ASP A 12 5.29 14.08 2.20
C ASP A 12 5.09 15.00 1.01
N SER A 13 4.62 16.24 1.23
CA SER A 13 4.52 17.28 0.19
C SER A 13 5.88 17.71 -0.38
N ALA A 14 6.97 17.44 0.33
CA ALA A 14 8.34 17.74 -0.09
C ALA A 14 9.01 16.61 -0.88
N ILE A 15 8.31 15.51 -1.14
CA ILE A 15 8.85 14.38 -1.91
C ILE A 15 8.97 14.77 -3.39
N ARG A 16 10.12 14.49 -3.99
CA ARG A 16 10.47 14.75 -5.41
C ARG A 16 11.24 13.58 -5.99
N HIS A 17 11.26 13.48 -7.33
CA HIS A 17 11.99 12.44 -8.08
C HIS A 17 11.66 11.02 -7.59
N GLU A 18 10.37 10.75 -7.37
CA GLU A 18 9.92 9.42 -6.97
C GLU A 18 10.24 8.39 -8.06
N ARG A 19 10.95 7.33 -7.69
CA ARG A 19 11.09 6.11 -8.49
C ARG A 19 10.21 5.03 -7.89
N HIS A 20 9.48 4.32 -8.73
CA HIS A 20 8.50 3.33 -8.28
C HIS A 20 9.17 1.95 -8.17
N ASN A 21 8.74 1.14 -7.19
CA ASN A 21 9.13 -0.27 -7.16
C ASN A 21 8.53 -1.00 -8.36
N PRO A 22 9.22 -2.03 -8.90
CA PRO A 22 8.68 -2.88 -9.97
C PRO A 22 7.63 -3.87 -9.43
N VAL A 23 6.59 -3.36 -8.77
CA VAL A 23 5.57 -4.16 -8.08
C VAL A 23 4.87 -5.11 -9.05
N LEU A 24 4.63 -4.68 -10.29
CA LEU A 24 3.99 -5.54 -11.31
C LEU A 24 4.86 -6.74 -11.68
N GLU A 25 6.17 -6.55 -11.81
CA GLU A 25 7.13 -7.63 -12.08
C GLU A 25 7.17 -8.62 -10.92
N LEU A 26 7.17 -8.10 -9.68
CA LEU A 26 7.09 -8.93 -8.48
C LEU A 26 5.80 -9.77 -8.47
N ILE A 27 4.65 -9.16 -8.77
CA ILE A 27 3.36 -9.87 -8.84
C ILE A 27 3.43 -10.97 -9.90
N ARG A 28 3.96 -10.68 -11.09
CA ARG A 28 4.04 -11.66 -12.20
C ARG A 28 4.99 -12.82 -11.91
N ARG A 29 6.08 -12.58 -11.19
CA ARG A 29 7.09 -13.59 -10.86
C ARG A 29 6.74 -14.43 -9.64
N THR A 30 5.68 -14.08 -8.92
CA THR A 30 5.30 -14.73 -7.67
C THR A 30 3.85 -15.21 -7.72
N ARG A 31 3.45 -16.03 -6.74
CA ARG A 31 2.06 -16.51 -6.59
C ARG A 31 1.24 -15.60 -5.67
N VAL A 32 1.52 -14.29 -5.69
CA VAL A 32 0.78 -13.32 -4.87
C VAL A 32 -0.67 -13.24 -5.34
N ARG A 33 -1.61 -13.39 -4.41
CA ARG A 33 -3.07 -13.34 -4.67
C ARG A 33 -3.72 -12.04 -4.16
N ALA A 34 -2.99 -11.27 -3.37
CA ALA A 34 -3.48 -10.04 -2.80
C ALA A 34 -2.37 -9.01 -2.58
N VAL A 35 -2.67 -7.76 -2.90
CA VAL A 35 -1.83 -6.59 -2.61
C VAL A 35 -2.63 -5.67 -1.68
N VAL A 36 -2.05 -5.36 -0.53
CA VAL A 36 -2.70 -4.53 0.49
C VAL A 36 -1.89 -3.25 0.67
N PHE A 37 -2.48 -2.11 0.31
CA PHE A 37 -1.85 -0.80 0.45
C PHE A 37 -1.97 -0.29 1.89
N ASN A 38 -0.83 0.02 2.50
CA ASN A 38 -0.76 0.67 3.80
C ASN A 38 -1.02 2.18 3.66
N GLY A 39 -2.29 2.58 3.72
CA GLY A 39 -2.74 3.96 3.57
C GLY A 39 -3.03 4.37 2.12
N ARG A 40 -3.88 5.40 1.97
CA ARG A 40 -4.34 5.91 0.67
C ARG A 40 -3.21 6.40 -0.22
N LYS A 41 -2.18 7.05 0.36
CA LYS A 41 -1.02 7.54 -0.38
C LYS A 41 -0.30 6.42 -1.14
N ALA A 42 -0.13 5.24 -0.54
CA ALA A 42 0.51 4.09 -1.19
C ALA A 42 -0.32 3.61 -2.40
N ALA A 43 -1.64 3.54 -2.26
CA ALA A 43 -2.56 3.19 -3.34
C ALA A 43 -2.52 4.21 -4.48
N ASP A 44 -2.49 5.50 -4.15
CA ASP A 44 -2.41 6.59 -5.14
C ASP A 44 -1.11 6.55 -5.93
N VAL A 45 0.03 6.32 -5.28
CA VAL A 45 1.33 6.18 -5.96
C VAL A 45 1.30 4.98 -6.92
N TYR A 46 0.77 3.84 -6.48
CA TYR A 46 0.67 2.66 -7.34
C TYR A 46 -0.21 2.94 -8.55
N ARG A 47 -1.39 3.54 -8.33
CA ARG A 47 -2.33 3.91 -9.40
C ARG A 47 -1.70 4.85 -10.42
N ARG A 48 -0.94 5.86 -9.98
CA ARG A 48 -0.35 6.88 -10.86
C ARG A 48 0.83 6.38 -11.69
N GLY A 49 1.68 5.51 -11.15
CA GLY A 49 2.88 5.08 -11.87
C GLY A 49 2.95 3.62 -12.30
N VAL A 50 2.12 2.73 -11.73
CA VAL A 50 1.99 1.35 -12.24
C VAL A 50 0.66 1.20 -12.96
N GLY A 51 -0.46 1.54 -12.31
CA GLY A 51 -1.79 1.59 -12.93
C GLY A 51 -2.35 0.26 -13.46
N VAL A 52 -1.60 -0.83 -13.39
CA VAL A 52 -1.99 -2.15 -13.90
C VAL A 52 -2.45 -3.05 -12.75
N TYR A 53 -3.58 -3.73 -12.96
CA TYR A 53 -4.21 -4.63 -11.99
C TYR A 53 -4.40 -6.01 -12.64
N PRO A 54 -3.44 -6.95 -12.47
CA PRO A 54 -3.54 -8.27 -13.07
C PRO A 54 -4.77 -9.05 -12.58
N PRO A 55 -5.44 -9.80 -13.46
CA PRO A 55 -6.55 -10.66 -13.05
C PRO A 55 -6.07 -11.71 -12.04
N GLY A 56 -6.95 -12.11 -11.13
CA GLY A 56 -6.63 -13.08 -10.07
C GLY A 56 -5.87 -12.50 -8.88
N VAL A 57 -5.48 -11.22 -8.91
CA VAL A 57 -4.86 -10.51 -7.78
C VAL A 57 -5.82 -9.46 -7.24
N SER A 58 -6.16 -9.58 -5.96
CA SER A 58 -6.99 -8.58 -5.27
C SER A 58 -6.16 -7.39 -4.81
N PHE A 59 -6.74 -6.19 -4.88
CA PHE A 59 -6.09 -4.96 -4.42
C PHE A 59 -6.97 -4.25 -3.40
N THR A 60 -6.47 -4.05 -2.18
CA THR A 60 -7.23 -3.43 -1.08
C THR A 60 -6.40 -2.32 -0.43
N THR A 61 -7.06 -1.25 0.00
CA THR A 61 -6.41 -0.19 0.77
C THR A 61 -6.86 -0.23 2.22
N LEU A 62 -5.91 -0.27 3.14
CA LEU A 62 -6.17 -0.20 4.58
C LEU A 62 -5.69 1.13 5.17
N PRO A 63 -6.16 1.51 6.38
CA PRO A 63 -5.61 2.63 7.11
C PRO A 63 -4.11 2.50 7.31
N SER A 64 -3.40 3.62 7.26
CA SER A 64 -1.97 3.65 7.57
C SER A 64 -1.72 3.11 8.98
N SER A 65 -0.74 2.22 9.12
CA SER A 65 -0.27 1.70 10.41
C SER A 65 0.50 2.74 11.23
N SER A 66 0.88 3.88 10.63
CA SER A 66 1.58 4.97 11.31
C SER A 66 0.73 5.63 12.41
N PRO A 67 1.33 6.09 13.53
CA PRO A 67 0.63 6.85 14.56
C PRO A 67 0.20 8.25 14.08
N ALA A 68 0.81 8.78 13.01
CA ALA A 68 0.58 10.15 12.53
C ALA A 68 -0.90 10.47 12.21
N HIS A 69 -1.68 9.45 11.82
CA HIS A 69 -3.13 9.60 11.66
C HIS A 69 -3.85 9.36 12.99
N ALA A 70 -3.77 10.32 13.90
CA ALA A 70 -4.27 10.21 15.28
C ALA A 70 -5.81 10.09 15.38
N SER A 71 -6.55 10.58 14.38
CA SER A 71 -8.02 10.48 14.33
C SER A 71 -8.56 9.04 14.15
N ILE A 72 -7.71 8.06 13.86
CA ILE A 72 -8.07 6.64 13.89
C ILE A 72 -7.27 5.96 15.01
N THR A 73 -7.99 5.44 16.00
CA THR A 73 -7.37 4.75 17.14
C THR A 73 -6.59 3.52 16.70
N ARG A 74 -5.56 3.15 17.46
CA ARG A 74 -4.76 1.94 17.23
C ARG A 74 -5.63 0.69 17.11
N SER A 75 -6.64 0.56 17.96
CA SER A 75 -7.57 -0.58 17.96
C SER A 75 -8.40 -0.65 16.68
N ARG A 76 -8.86 0.48 16.13
CA ARG A 76 -9.59 0.52 14.86
C ARG A 76 -8.68 0.17 13.67
N LYS A 77 -7.43 0.64 13.67
CA LYS A 77 -6.42 0.21 12.69
C LYS A 77 -6.22 -1.29 12.77
N ALA A 78 -5.93 -1.83 13.95
CA ALA A 78 -5.71 -3.26 14.16
C ALA A 78 -6.91 -4.12 13.72
N ALA A 79 -8.14 -3.69 14.02
CA ALA A 79 -9.35 -4.38 13.58
C ALA A 79 -9.47 -4.43 12.06
N ALA A 80 -9.18 -3.34 11.36
CA ALA A 80 -9.19 -3.30 9.89
C ALA A 80 -8.15 -4.26 9.29
N TRP A 81 -6.94 -4.30 9.86
CA TRP A 81 -5.87 -5.20 9.41
C TRP A 81 -6.20 -6.68 9.67
N ARG A 82 -6.81 -7.03 10.81
CA ARG A 82 -7.22 -8.41 11.11
C ARG A 82 -8.29 -8.94 10.16
N ARG A 83 -9.22 -8.10 9.70
CA ARG A 83 -10.26 -8.52 8.73
C ARG A 83 -9.64 -9.03 7.43
N ILE A 84 -8.50 -8.47 7.01
CA ILE A 84 -7.80 -8.93 5.82
C ILE A 84 -7.15 -10.29 6.05
N ALA A 85 -6.44 -10.50 7.16
CA ALA A 85 -5.83 -11.79 7.48
C ALA A 85 -6.87 -12.92 7.41
N ALA A 86 -8.01 -12.72 8.05
CA ALA A 86 -9.12 -13.67 8.02
C ALA A 86 -9.69 -13.90 6.59
N SER A 87 -9.66 -12.89 5.72
CA SER A 87 -10.12 -13.02 4.32
C SER A 87 -9.12 -13.73 3.39
N LEU A 88 -7.84 -13.75 3.77
CA LEU A 88 -6.78 -14.43 3.03
C LEU A 88 -6.69 -15.92 3.37
N GLU A 89 -7.11 -16.31 4.57
CA GLU A 89 -7.16 -17.72 5.01
C GLU A 89 -8.36 -18.50 4.43
N ARG A 90 -9.42 -17.80 4.03
CA ARG A 90 -10.67 -18.41 3.53
C ARG A 90 -10.73 -18.54 2.00
N ARG A 91 -9.59 -18.55 1.30
CA ARG A 91 -9.49 -18.57 -0.17
C ARG A 91 -8.38 -19.51 -0.64
#